data_AF-A0A2M8K189-F1
#
_entry.id   AF-A0A2M8K189-F1
#
_cell.length_a   1.000
_cell.length_b   1.000
_cell.length_c   1.000
_cell.angle_alpha   90.00
_cell.angle_beta   90.00
_cell.angle_gamma   90.00
#
_symmetry.space_group_name_H-M   'P 1'
#
loop_
_entity.id
_entity.type
_entity.pdbx_description
1 polymer ?
#
loop_
_entity_poly.entity_id
_entity_poly.type
_entity_poly.pdbx_seq_one_letter_code
_entity_poly.pdbx_strand_id
1 'polypeptide(L)'
;MPSKPNDDKKPQEEAPKKKQIMLIIAFFLCFVFSVAASSGVTYFLVQSSKEDVLANEKITEQSAALSNFEQSLSKQDAKIKAIEEQTDVLKLYLRHSSATALKNILVDQEQNIQAYLKVMKSAMRDLSELSPRTTDWNDEYQYQLDLALKGSIEREDLLKLLKTGEPNEKSQ
;
A
#
# COMPACT_ATOMS: atom_id res chain seq x y z
N MET A 1 79.68 92.65 49.45
CA MET A 1 79.00 93.47 48.41
C MET A 1 80.06 93.77 47.37
N PRO A 2 79.91 93.37 46.09
CA PRO A 2 78.97 94.00 45.13
C PRO A 2 78.16 92.95 44.33
N SER A 3 76.84 93.11 44.16
CA SER A 3 76.11 93.75 43.05
C SER A 3 76.22 93.07 41.66
N LYS A 4 75.05 92.61 41.18
CA LYS A 4 74.66 92.28 39.80
C LYS A 4 75.36 93.12 38.71
N PRO A 5 75.29 92.65 37.46
CA PRO A 5 74.37 93.31 36.54
C PRO A 5 73.36 92.36 35.88
N ASN A 6 72.20 92.94 35.60
CA ASN A 6 71.14 92.44 34.74
C ASN A 6 71.49 92.65 33.26
N ASP A 7 70.55 92.22 32.41
CA ASP A 7 70.33 92.50 30.98
C ASP A 7 70.87 91.41 30.04
N ASP A 8 70.09 90.82 29.13
CA ASP A 8 68.69 91.01 28.80
C ASP A 8 68.23 89.91 27.82
N LYS A 9 66.92 89.87 27.59
CA LYS A 9 66.17 89.24 26.48
C LYS A 9 65.52 87.86 26.66
N LYS A 10 64.20 88.00 26.47
CA LYS A 10 63.04 87.13 26.55
C LYS A 10 62.79 86.50 25.14
N PRO A 11 61.67 85.78 24.90
CA PRO A 11 61.61 84.36 24.58
C PRO A 11 60.99 84.09 23.19
N GLN A 12 60.92 82.82 22.74
CA GLN A 12 60.00 82.20 21.74
C GLN A 12 60.69 80.94 21.17
N GLU A 13 60.06 79.80 20.81
CA GLU A 13 58.68 79.47 20.47
C GLU A 13 58.57 77.95 20.17
N GLU A 14 57.37 77.40 20.30
CA GLU A 14 57.01 75.97 20.18
C GLU A 14 57.15 75.40 18.76
N ALA A 15 57.32 74.07 18.63
CA ALA A 15 57.05 73.35 17.38
C ALA A 15 56.44 71.94 17.61
N PRO A 16 55.55 71.43 16.72
CA PRO A 16 54.42 70.58 17.12
C PRO A 16 54.61 69.09 16.73
N LYS A 17 54.92 68.21 17.70
CA LYS A 17 55.03 66.75 17.45
C LYS A 17 53.72 65.95 17.59
N LYS A 18 52.65 66.54 18.16
CA LYS A 18 51.38 65.84 18.44
C LYS A 18 50.53 65.53 17.19
N LYS A 19 50.61 66.35 16.12
CA LYS A 19 49.79 66.18 14.91
C LYS A 19 50.21 65.01 14.01
N GLN A 20 51.51 64.69 13.92
CA GLN A 20 51.99 63.57 13.09
C GLN A 20 51.73 62.20 13.72
N ILE A 21 51.89 62.07 15.04
CA ILE A 21 51.58 60.81 15.75
C ILE A 21 50.07 60.51 15.70
N MET A 22 49.23 61.53 15.84
CA MET A 22 47.77 61.39 15.71
C MET A 22 47.36 60.95 14.30
N LEU A 23 48.06 61.43 13.27
CA LEU A 23 47.84 61.03 11.87
C LEU A 23 48.23 59.56 11.63
N ILE A 24 49.36 59.11 12.19
CA ILE A 24 49.80 57.70 12.10
C ILE A 24 48.82 56.77 12.83
N ILE A 25 48.37 57.16 14.04
CA ILE A 25 47.36 56.40 14.78
C ILE A 25 46.05 56.33 13.99
N ALA A 26 45.58 57.45 13.43
CA ALA A 26 44.38 57.49 12.61
C ALA A 26 44.51 56.59 11.35
N PHE A 27 45.69 56.57 10.72
CA PHE A 27 45.96 55.70 9.58
C PHE A 27 45.95 54.21 9.96
N PHE A 28 46.56 53.87 11.10
CA PHE A 28 46.55 52.51 11.63
C PHE A 28 45.15 52.05 12.02
N LEU A 29 44.36 52.93 12.66
CA LEU A 29 42.97 52.66 13.03
C LEU A 29 42.11 52.46 11.78
N CYS A 30 42.27 53.30 10.77
CA CYS A 30 41.57 53.18 9.48
C CYS A 30 41.96 51.88 8.75
N PHE A 31 43.24 51.50 8.79
CA PHE A 31 43.71 50.25 8.21
C PHE A 31 43.14 49.02 8.91
N VAL A 32 43.16 48.99 10.25
CA VAL A 32 42.57 47.89 11.03
C VAL A 32 41.05 47.82 10.80
N PHE A 33 40.36 48.96 10.74
CA PHE A 33 38.93 49.00 10.48
C PHE A 33 38.59 48.53 9.06
N SER A 34 39.41 48.89 8.07
CA SER A 34 39.26 48.43 6.68
C SER A 34 39.47 46.92 6.54
N VAL A 35 40.52 46.37 7.17
CA VAL A 35 40.79 44.93 7.15
C VAL A 35 39.74 44.15 7.93
N ALA A 36 39.29 44.66 9.08
CA ALA A 36 38.20 44.07 9.87
C ALA A 36 36.86 44.08 9.11
N ALA A 37 36.52 45.19 8.45
CA ALA A 37 35.31 45.27 7.63
C ALA A 37 35.40 44.33 6.42
N SER A 38 36.53 44.29 5.72
CA SER A 38 36.71 43.42 4.54
C SER A 38 36.67 41.94 4.92
N SER A 39 37.36 41.54 5.99
CA SER A 39 37.39 40.15 6.47
C SER A 39 36.06 39.74 7.10
N GLY A 40 35.38 40.64 7.82
CA GLY A 40 34.06 40.39 8.39
C GLY A 40 32.98 40.17 7.33
N VAL A 41 32.96 40.98 6.27
CA VAL A 41 32.04 40.79 5.14
C VAL A 41 32.35 39.48 4.39
N THR A 42 33.63 39.15 4.21
CA THR A 42 34.02 37.89 3.55
C THR A 42 33.61 36.68 4.39
N TYR A 43 33.81 36.73 5.71
CA TYR A 43 33.42 35.65 6.62
C TYR A 43 31.90 35.49 6.69
N PHE A 44 31.15 36.59 6.71
CA PHE A 44 29.69 36.58 6.69
C PHE A 44 29.13 35.99 5.38
N LEU A 45 29.71 36.36 4.23
CA LEU A 45 29.32 35.81 2.92
C LEU A 45 29.64 34.31 2.81
N VAL A 46 30.81 33.88 3.29
CA VAL A 46 31.22 32.46 3.31
C VAL A 46 30.36 31.62 4.26
N GLN A 47 29.95 32.19 5.40
CA GLN A 47 29.07 31.50 6.34
C GLN A 47 27.63 31.41 5.82
N SER A 48 27.10 32.50 5.26
CA SER A 48 25.77 32.51 4.64
C SER A 48 25.69 31.56 3.45
N SER A 49 26.74 31.47 2.63
CA SER A 49 26.80 30.51 1.52
C SER A 49 26.91 29.06 1.99
N LYS A 50 27.61 28.78 3.10
CA LYS A 50 27.59 27.44 3.72
C LYS A 50 26.21 27.06 4.25
N GLU A 51 25.49 28.00 4.87
CA GLU A 51 24.11 27.80 5.33
C GLU A 51 23.15 27.57 4.15
N ASP A 52 23.28 28.32 3.06
CA ASP A 52 22.50 28.11 1.83
C ASP A 52 22.80 26.77 1.14
N VAL A 53 24.06 26.33 1.15
CA VAL A 53 24.45 25.02 0.60
C VAL A 53 23.90 23.89 1.46
N LEU A 54 24.02 23.97 2.80
CA LEU A 54 23.45 22.98 3.72
C LEU A 54 21.92 22.97 3.69
N ALA A 55 21.27 24.12 3.55
CA ALA A 55 19.82 24.22 3.42
C ALA A 55 19.36 23.61 2.08
N ASN A 56 20.05 23.92 0.97
CA ASN A 56 19.74 23.31 -0.33
C ASN A 56 19.95 21.81 -0.31
N GLU A 57 21.06 21.31 0.25
CA GLU A 57 21.33 19.87 0.36
C GLU A 57 20.20 19.14 1.11
N LYS A 58 19.78 19.70 2.24
CA LYS A 58 18.67 19.17 3.06
C LYS A 58 17.31 19.23 2.34
N ILE A 59 17.06 20.29 1.55
CA ILE A 59 15.86 20.42 0.71
C ILE A 59 15.89 19.38 -0.42
N THR A 60 17.03 19.18 -1.09
CA THR A 60 17.16 18.15 -2.12
C THR A 60 16.97 16.74 -1.54
N GLU A 61 17.54 16.45 -0.37
CA GLU A 61 17.38 15.17 0.31
C GLU A 61 15.91 14.93 0.72
N GLN A 62 15.23 15.94 1.26
CA GLN A 62 13.80 15.87 1.56
C GLN A 62 12.94 15.70 0.30
N SER A 63 13.28 16.37 -0.81
CA SER A 63 12.56 16.22 -2.08
C SER A 63 12.73 14.81 -2.65
N ALA A 64 13.94 14.23 -2.53
CA ALA A 64 14.23 12.87 -2.94
C ALA A 64 13.47 11.85 -2.06
N ALA A 65 13.39 12.10 -0.75
CA ALA A 65 12.60 11.30 0.17
C ALA A 65 11.09 11.35 -0.16
N LEU A 66 10.56 12.54 -0.46
CA LEU A 66 9.15 12.72 -0.90
C LEU A 66 8.87 12.00 -2.22
N SER A 67 9.77 12.12 -3.20
CA SER A 67 9.63 11.42 -4.49
C SER A 67 9.66 9.90 -4.33
N ASN A 68 10.56 9.38 -3.50
CA ASN A 68 10.61 7.96 -3.16
C ASN A 68 9.33 7.49 -2.44
N PHE A 69 8.78 8.33 -1.57
CA PHE A 69 7.53 8.05 -0.86
C PHE A 69 6.33 8.01 -1.81
N GLU A 70 6.23 8.97 -2.73
CA GLU A 70 5.19 9.02 -3.78
C GLU A 70 5.29 7.80 -4.70
N GLN A 71 6.51 7.41 -5.10
CA GLN A 71 6.72 6.20 -5.89
C GLN A 71 6.33 4.93 -5.11
N SER A 72 6.61 4.88 -3.80
CA SER A 72 6.20 3.77 -2.94
C SER A 72 4.68 3.71 -2.79
N LEU A 73 4.00 4.85 -2.63
CA LEU A 73 2.53 4.94 -2.61
C LEU A 73 1.91 4.45 -3.91
N SER A 74 2.45 4.88 -5.06
CA SER A 74 1.99 4.41 -6.37
C SER A 74 2.16 2.89 -6.53
N LYS A 75 3.31 2.35 -6.10
CA LYS A 75 3.55 0.89 -6.11
C LYS A 75 2.61 0.15 -5.16
N GLN A 76 2.28 0.72 -4.00
CA GLN A 76 1.33 0.13 -3.06
C GLN A 76 -0.10 0.17 -3.62
N ASP A 77 -0.54 1.28 -4.21
CA ASP A 77 -1.85 1.39 -4.85
C ASP A 77 -2.02 0.38 -5.99
N ALA A 78 -0.99 0.21 -6.82
CA ALA A 78 -0.97 -0.82 -7.87
C ALA A 78 -1.06 -2.24 -7.29
N LYS A 79 -0.37 -2.52 -6.18
CA LYS A 79 -0.46 -3.81 -5.48
C LYS A 79 -1.84 -4.04 -4.86
N ILE A 80 -2.43 -3.02 -4.25
CA ILE A 80 -3.78 -3.10 -3.66
C ILE A 80 -4.80 -3.43 -4.75
N LYS A 81 -4.77 -2.70 -5.89
CA LYS A 81 -5.63 -2.99 -7.03
C LYS A 81 -5.45 -4.41 -7.57
N ALA A 82 -4.20 -4.87 -7.69
CA ALA A 82 -3.91 -6.24 -8.13
C ALA A 82 -4.44 -7.29 -7.13
N ILE A 83 -4.36 -7.03 -5.83
CA ILE A 83 -4.90 -7.91 -4.79
C ILE A 83 -6.44 -7.92 -4.82
N GLU A 84 -7.08 -6.76 -5.02
CA GLU A 84 -8.54 -6.65 -5.15
C GLU A 84 -9.04 -7.48 -6.34
N GLU A 85 -8.42 -7.34 -7.51
CA GLU A 85 -8.77 -8.12 -8.70
C GLU A 85 -8.59 -9.63 -8.49
N GLN A 86 -7.48 -10.05 -7.89
CA GLN A 86 -7.25 -11.45 -7.54
C GLN A 86 -8.26 -11.98 -6.51
N THR A 87 -8.70 -11.13 -5.58
CA THR A 87 -9.69 -11.50 -4.57
C THR A 87 -11.05 -11.77 -5.19
N ASP A 88 -11.48 -10.96 -6.15
CA ASP A 88 -12.76 -11.16 -6.83
C ASP A 88 -12.74 -12.41 -7.73
N VAL A 89 -11.63 -12.66 -8.41
CA VAL A 89 -11.40 -13.92 -9.15
C VAL A 89 -11.44 -15.12 -8.21
N LEU A 90 -10.79 -15.04 -7.04
CA LEU A 90 -10.77 -16.14 -6.07
C LEU A 90 -12.18 -16.40 -5.48
N LYS A 91 -12.94 -15.35 -5.15
CA LYS A 91 -14.34 -15.47 -4.71
C LYS A 91 -15.20 -16.14 -5.79
N LEU A 92 -14.98 -15.78 -7.05
CA LEU A 92 -15.67 -16.38 -8.18
C LEU A 92 -15.39 -17.89 -8.27
N TYR A 93 -14.10 -18.28 -8.23
CA TYR A 93 -13.71 -19.69 -8.22
C TYR A 93 -14.26 -20.46 -7.01
N LEU A 94 -14.22 -19.88 -5.81
CA LEU A 94 -14.81 -20.50 -4.61
C LEU A 94 -16.31 -20.73 -4.77
N ARG A 95 -17.05 -19.74 -5.30
CA ARG A 95 -18.49 -19.88 -5.55
C ARG A 95 -18.78 -20.96 -6.59
N HIS A 96 -17.99 -21.05 -7.66
CA HIS A 96 -18.14 -22.09 -8.68
C HIS A 96 -17.77 -23.48 -8.17
N SER A 97 -16.67 -23.60 -7.42
CA SER A 97 -16.23 -24.86 -6.83
C SER A 97 -17.25 -25.41 -5.84
N SER A 98 -17.77 -24.57 -4.95
CA SER A 98 -18.78 -24.97 -3.97
C SER A 98 -20.12 -25.33 -4.62
N ALA A 99 -20.58 -24.53 -5.59
CA ALA A 99 -21.80 -24.83 -6.34
C ALA A 99 -21.68 -26.15 -7.14
N THR A 100 -20.52 -26.39 -7.76
CA THR A 100 -20.25 -27.63 -8.51
C THR A 100 -20.15 -28.83 -7.58
N ALA A 101 -19.48 -28.69 -6.43
CA ALA A 101 -19.43 -29.74 -5.42
C ALA A 101 -20.84 -30.10 -4.91
N LEU A 102 -21.67 -29.09 -4.61
CA LEU A 102 -23.04 -29.29 -4.18
C LEU A 102 -23.89 -29.97 -5.26
N LYS A 103 -23.75 -29.56 -6.53
CA LYS A 103 -24.41 -30.21 -7.68
C LYS A 103 -24.09 -31.71 -7.71
N ASN A 104 -22.82 -32.07 -7.60
CA ASN A 104 -22.39 -33.47 -7.65
C ASN A 104 -22.97 -34.28 -6.47
N ILE A 105 -22.94 -33.71 -5.26
CA ILE A 105 -23.56 -34.35 -4.08
C ILE A 105 -25.05 -34.62 -4.32
N LEU A 106 -25.79 -33.65 -4.89
CA LEU A 106 -27.22 -33.82 -5.17
C LEU A 106 -27.48 -34.87 -6.25
N VAL A 107 -26.65 -34.92 -7.29
CA VAL A 107 -26.72 -35.97 -8.33
C VAL A 107 -26.51 -37.35 -7.70
N ASP A 108 -25.48 -37.51 -6.87
CA ASP A 108 -25.19 -38.77 -6.17
C ASP A 108 -26.34 -39.18 -5.24
N GLN A 109 -26.97 -38.20 -4.57
CA GLN A 109 -28.14 -38.44 -3.74
C GLN A 109 -29.34 -38.95 -4.57
N GLU A 110 -29.63 -38.36 -5.73
CA GLU A 110 -30.68 -38.87 -6.60
C GLU A 110 -30.38 -40.28 -7.08
N GLN A 111 -29.14 -40.57 -7.49
CA GLN A 111 -28.77 -41.92 -7.92
C GLN A 111 -28.94 -42.95 -6.80
N ASN A 112 -28.61 -42.59 -5.56
CA ASN A 112 -28.85 -43.43 -4.39
C ASN A 112 -30.35 -43.67 -4.16
N ILE A 113 -31.17 -42.60 -4.20
CA ILE A 113 -32.63 -42.70 -4.10
C ILE A 113 -33.19 -43.63 -5.17
N GLN A 114 -32.75 -43.51 -6.42
CA GLN A 114 -33.18 -44.40 -7.50
C GLN A 114 -32.82 -45.86 -7.23
N ALA A 115 -31.59 -46.13 -6.75
CA ALA A 115 -31.15 -47.47 -6.40
C ALA A 115 -32.02 -48.06 -5.27
N TYR A 116 -32.28 -47.27 -4.23
CA TYR A 116 -33.16 -47.65 -3.13
C TYR A 116 -34.58 -47.95 -3.61
N LEU A 117 -35.17 -47.08 -4.43
CA LEU A 117 -36.53 -47.26 -4.95
C LEU A 117 -36.65 -48.52 -5.82
N LYS A 118 -35.63 -48.84 -6.63
CA LYS A 118 -35.59 -50.08 -7.42
C LYS A 118 -35.58 -51.33 -6.53
N VAL A 119 -34.77 -51.31 -5.46
CA VAL A 119 -34.74 -52.42 -4.48
C VAL A 119 -36.08 -52.54 -3.75
N MET A 120 -36.64 -51.42 -3.29
CA MET A 120 -37.95 -51.39 -2.63
C MET A 120 -39.05 -51.96 -3.53
N LYS A 121 -39.04 -51.58 -4.81
CA LYS A 121 -39.99 -52.05 -5.82
C LYS A 121 -39.92 -53.57 -5.98
N SER A 122 -38.72 -54.14 -6.08
CA SER A 122 -38.55 -55.59 -6.14
C SER A 122 -39.01 -56.27 -4.85
N ALA A 123 -38.59 -55.76 -3.69
CA ALA A 123 -38.96 -56.34 -2.41
C ALA A 123 -40.49 -56.34 -2.19
N MET A 124 -41.17 -55.29 -2.62
CA MET A 124 -42.63 -55.17 -2.52
C MET A 124 -43.34 -56.17 -3.46
N ARG A 125 -42.81 -56.35 -4.67
CA ARG A 125 -43.30 -57.37 -5.61
C ARG A 125 -43.14 -58.77 -5.00
N ASP A 126 -41.94 -59.10 -4.52
CA ASP A 126 -41.64 -60.41 -3.92
C ASP A 126 -42.53 -60.66 -2.68
N LEU A 127 -42.78 -59.63 -1.86
CA LEU A 127 -43.70 -59.73 -0.71
C LEU A 127 -45.15 -59.98 -1.14
N SER A 128 -45.60 -59.35 -2.23
CA SER A 128 -46.94 -59.52 -2.76
C SER A 128 -47.20 -60.91 -3.33
N GLU A 129 -46.15 -61.60 -3.81
CA GLU A 129 -46.25 -62.97 -4.30
C GLU A 129 -46.43 -63.98 -3.15
N LEU A 130 -46.01 -63.62 -1.93
CA LEU A 130 -46.07 -64.49 -0.74
C LEU A 130 -47.43 -64.46 -0.01
N SER A 131 -48.31 -63.51 -0.32
CA SER A 131 -49.58 -63.33 0.39
C SER A 131 -50.78 -63.37 -0.56
N PRO A 132 -51.76 -64.26 -0.35
CA PRO A 132 -52.99 -64.24 -1.14
C PRO A 132 -53.76 -62.93 -0.87
N ARG A 133 -54.22 -62.24 -1.93
CA ARG A 133 -55.04 -61.00 -1.88
C ARG A 133 -54.26 -59.68 -1.73
N THR A 134 -52.99 -59.65 -2.13
CA THR A 134 -52.15 -58.44 -2.08
C THR A 134 -51.93 -57.74 -3.41
N THR A 135 -52.51 -58.27 -4.49
CA THR A 135 -52.34 -57.75 -5.85
C THR A 135 -52.78 -56.28 -5.97
N ASP A 136 -53.96 -55.93 -5.46
CA ASP A 136 -54.51 -54.58 -5.61
C ASP A 136 -53.65 -53.50 -4.93
N TRP A 137 -53.18 -53.75 -3.69
CA TRP A 137 -52.30 -52.79 -3.03
C TRP A 137 -50.89 -52.82 -3.63
N ASN A 138 -50.39 -53.98 -4.05
CA ASN A 138 -49.07 -54.04 -4.69
C ASN A 138 -49.07 -53.20 -5.96
N ASP A 139 -50.08 -53.31 -6.81
CA ASP A 139 -50.17 -52.53 -8.05
C ASP A 139 -50.15 -51.02 -7.78
N GLU A 140 -50.88 -50.56 -6.75
CA GLU A 140 -50.84 -49.16 -6.31
C GLU A 140 -49.44 -48.76 -5.83
N TYR A 141 -48.80 -49.55 -4.97
CA TYR A 141 -47.45 -49.24 -4.48
C TYR A 141 -46.39 -49.27 -5.60
N GLN A 142 -46.49 -50.20 -6.54
CA GLN A 142 -45.61 -50.29 -7.71
C GLN A 142 -45.74 -49.02 -8.55
N TYR A 143 -46.98 -48.55 -8.78
CA TYR A 143 -47.24 -47.30 -9.49
C TYR A 143 -46.64 -46.08 -8.78
N GLN A 144 -46.84 -45.95 -7.47
CA GLN A 144 -46.27 -44.84 -6.70
C GLN A 144 -44.73 -44.86 -6.69
N LEU A 145 -44.11 -46.04 -6.59
CA LEU A 145 -42.66 -46.20 -6.68
C LEU A 145 -42.13 -45.84 -8.07
N ASP A 146 -42.87 -46.15 -9.13
CA ASP A 146 -42.52 -45.76 -10.49
C ASP A 146 -42.62 -44.24 -10.71
N LEU A 147 -43.66 -43.59 -10.17
CA LEU A 147 -43.76 -42.14 -10.18
C LEU A 147 -42.59 -41.48 -9.43
N ALA A 148 -42.25 -41.99 -8.24
CA ALA A 148 -41.13 -41.47 -7.46
C ALA A 148 -39.79 -41.67 -8.17
N LEU A 149 -39.58 -42.83 -8.80
CA LEU A 149 -38.38 -43.14 -9.56
C LEU A 149 -38.24 -42.22 -10.76
N LYS A 150 -39.33 -42.04 -11.51
CA LYS A 150 -39.38 -41.10 -12.65
C LYS A 150 -39.04 -39.68 -12.21
N GLY A 151 -39.66 -39.19 -11.12
CA GLY A 151 -39.38 -37.87 -10.59
C GLY A 151 -37.95 -37.70 -10.06
N SER A 152 -37.30 -38.77 -9.58
CA SER A 152 -35.88 -38.74 -9.20
C SER A 152 -34.96 -38.67 -10.42
N ILE A 153 -35.26 -39.40 -11.50
CA ILE A 153 -34.53 -39.32 -12.77
C ILE A 153 -34.64 -37.92 -13.38
N GLU A 154 -35.86 -37.35 -13.41
CA GLU A 154 -36.08 -35.98 -13.90
C GLU A 154 -35.28 -34.94 -13.09
N ARG A 155 -35.22 -35.08 -11.76
CA ARG A 155 -34.40 -34.21 -10.91
C ARG A 155 -32.91 -34.37 -11.19
N GLU A 156 -32.42 -35.60 -11.37
CA GLU A 156 -31.03 -35.86 -11.74
C GLU A 156 -30.68 -35.19 -13.08
N ASP A 157 -31.55 -35.30 -14.09
CA ASP A 157 -31.35 -34.68 -15.40
C ASP A 157 -31.34 -33.14 -15.30
N LEU A 158 -32.24 -32.55 -14.52
CA LEU A 158 -32.23 -31.11 -14.24
C LEU A 158 -30.94 -30.68 -13.55
N LEU A 159 -30.46 -31.46 -12.57
CA LEU A 159 -29.20 -31.20 -11.87
C LEU A 159 -27.99 -31.30 -12.80
N LYS A 160 -27.99 -32.22 -13.76
CA LYS A 160 -26.93 -32.33 -14.78
C LYS A 160 -26.93 -31.15 -15.76
N LEU A 161 -28.10 -30.59 -16.06
CA LEU A 161 -28.26 -29.42 -16.94
C LEU A 161 -27.86 -28.10 -16.26
N LEU A 162 -27.82 -28.07 -14.93
CA LEU A 162 -27.44 -26.89 -14.15
C LEU A 162 -25.98 -26.51 -14.40
N LYS A 163 -25.78 -25.34 -15.00
CA LYS A 163 -24.46 -24.74 -15.20
C LYS A 163 -23.99 -24.09 -13.89
N THR A 164 -23.00 -24.67 -13.24
CA THR A 164 -22.40 -24.15 -12.00
C THR A 164 -21.19 -23.24 -12.24
N GLY A 165 -20.97 -22.82 -13.49
CA GLY A 165 -19.84 -22.01 -13.92
C GLY A 165 -18.53 -22.79 -14.04
N GLU A 166 -18.62 -24.06 -14.44
CA GLU A 166 -17.46 -24.83 -14.89
C GLU A 166 -16.69 -24.01 -15.93
N PRO A 167 -15.35 -23.89 -15.81
CA PRO A 167 -14.53 -23.31 -16.87
C PRO A 167 -14.85 -24.11 -18.12
N ASN A 168 -15.29 -23.43 -19.18
CA ASN A 168 -15.52 -24.06 -20.45
C ASN A 168 -14.15 -24.62 -20.89
N GLU A 169 -13.93 -25.93 -20.78
CA GLU A 169 -12.66 -26.59 -21.17
C GLU A 169 -12.33 -26.38 -22.66
N LYS A 170 -13.23 -25.74 -23.41
CA LYS A 170 -13.08 -25.36 -24.83
C LYS A 170 -12.48 -23.98 -25.06
N SER A 171 -11.95 -23.32 -24.03
CA SER A 171 -11.25 -22.04 -24.16
C SER A 171 -9.75 -22.19 -23.87
N GLN A 172 -9.09 -23.10 -24.59
CA GLN A 172 -7.64 -23.12 -24.77
C GLN A 172 -7.31 -23.48 -26.22
#